data_AF-Q7UHM6-F1
#
_entry.id   AF-Q7UHM6-F1
#
_cell.length_a   1.000
_cell.length_b   1.000
_cell.length_c   1.000
_cell.angle_alpha   90.00
_cell.angle_beta   90.00
_cell.angle_gamma   90.00
#
_symmetry.space_group_name_H-M   'P 1'
#
loop_
_entity.id
_entity.type
_entity.pdbx_description
1 polymer ?
#
loop_
_entity_poly.entity_id
_entity_poly.type
_entity_poly.pdbx_seq_one_letter_code
_entity_poly.pdbx_strand_id
1 'polypeptide(L)'
;MLNKPKMIGLAATSLAFALATTVGCTSRGGILGVDRCADIPAGAIPEPAGSKVCNWQTAQVTGAVADQTVLYNADFIGMSAELSPGATERMARNANSGLAVTQPSLIEPSGNHELDAARVNAVVGQLASFGITSPVVEVATPAALGLRGPQAERVASGFGAIRNSSSGTEAPISQPSGLGGQSFGSQVGGIF
;
A
#
# COMPACT_ATOMS: atom_id res chain seq x y z
N MET A 1 -18.53 57.70 69.37
CA MET A 1 -17.86 56.39 69.25
C MET A 1 -17.94 55.99 67.79
N LEU A 2 -16.81 56.04 67.09
CA LEU A 2 -16.69 56.00 65.62
C LEU A 2 -16.12 54.62 65.23
N ASN A 3 -16.92 53.76 64.60
CA ASN A 3 -16.48 52.44 64.16
C ASN A 3 -15.90 52.50 62.72
N LYS A 4 -14.64 52.07 62.57
CA LYS A 4 -13.95 51.89 61.28
C LYS A 4 -14.26 50.50 60.71
N PRO A 5 -14.69 50.37 59.43
CA PRO A 5 -14.61 49.11 58.72
C PRO A 5 -13.20 48.91 58.11
N LYS A 6 -12.59 47.76 58.36
CA LYS A 6 -11.38 47.28 57.67
C LYS A 6 -11.80 46.56 56.39
N MET A 7 -11.64 47.21 55.23
CA MET A 7 -11.59 46.56 53.92
C MET A 7 -10.11 46.30 53.58
N ILE A 8 -9.66 45.05 53.64
CA ILE A 8 -8.38 44.61 53.08
C ILE A 8 -8.59 43.24 52.43
N GLY A 9 -8.25 43.13 51.14
CA GLY A 9 -7.73 41.88 50.58
C GLY A 9 -8.66 41.08 49.65
N LEU A 10 -9.07 41.66 48.52
CA LEU A 10 -9.66 40.89 47.40
C LEU A 10 -9.11 41.42 46.07
N ALA A 11 -7.79 41.32 45.87
CA ALA A 11 -7.13 41.80 44.65
C ALA A 11 -5.84 41.05 44.28
N ALA A 12 -5.72 39.76 44.64
CA ALA A 12 -4.49 39.00 44.37
C ALA A 12 -4.74 37.54 43.91
N THR A 13 -5.89 37.24 43.31
CA THR A 13 -6.20 35.88 42.83
C THR A 13 -6.69 35.81 41.38
N SER A 14 -6.59 36.89 40.60
CA SER A 14 -6.97 36.90 39.18
C SER A 14 -5.80 36.89 38.20
N LEU A 15 -4.54 36.98 38.66
CA LEU A 15 -3.35 37.04 37.79
C LEU A 15 -2.60 35.70 37.62
N ALA A 16 -3.07 34.61 38.25
CA ALA A 16 -2.42 33.30 38.15
C ALA A 16 -3.06 32.38 37.10
N PHE A 17 -4.29 32.67 36.65
CA PHE A 17 -5.00 31.82 35.68
C PHE A 17 -4.73 32.19 34.20
N ALA A 18 -4.12 33.33 33.93
CA ALA A 18 -3.85 33.79 32.56
C ALA A 18 -2.53 33.27 31.95
N LEU A 19 -1.71 32.55 32.72
CA LEU A 19 -0.42 32.01 32.28
C LEU A 19 -0.42 30.51 31.97
N ALA A 20 -1.56 29.83 32.12
CA ALA A 20 -1.67 28.38 31.88
C ALA A 20 -2.05 28.01 30.43
N THR A 21 -2.34 28.99 29.55
CA THR A 21 -2.81 28.71 28.17
C THR A 21 -1.73 28.79 27.10
N THR A 22 -0.46 29.00 27.44
CA THR A 22 0.64 29.05 26.45
C THR A 22 1.52 27.80 26.41
N VAL A 23 1.14 26.71 27.11
CA VAL A 23 1.76 25.38 26.90
C VAL A 23 1.07 24.70 25.70
N GLY A 24 1.05 25.40 24.58
CA GLY A 24 0.78 24.80 23.28
C GLY A 24 2.07 24.13 22.80
N CYS A 25 1.98 22.83 22.53
CA CYS A 25 3.05 21.93 22.10
C CYS A 25 4.14 22.59 21.24
N THR A 26 5.28 22.91 21.83
CA THR A 26 6.54 22.98 21.08
C THR A 26 7.67 22.43 21.93
N SER A 27 8.01 21.18 21.67
CA SER A 27 9.35 20.68 21.96
C SER A 27 9.69 19.67 20.87
N ARG A 28 10.20 20.20 19.75
CA ARG A 28 10.98 19.40 18.81
C ARG A 28 12.35 19.20 19.44
N GLY A 29 12.50 18.10 20.14
CA GLY A 29 13.69 17.74 20.88
C GLY A 29 13.50 16.38 21.53
N GLY A 30 13.80 15.32 20.78
CA GLY A 30 13.80 13.99 21.36
C GLY A 30 14.94 13.80 22.34
N ILE A 31 14.76 12.84 23.26
CA ILE A 31 15.81 12.38 24.17
C ILE A 31 17.03 11.95 23.35
N LEU A 32 18.21 12.48 23.69
CA LEU A 32 19.49 12.31 22.98
C LEU A 32 19.62 13.03 21.62
N GLY A 33 18.81 14.07 21.36
CA GLY A 33 18.95 14.90 20.14
C GLY A 33 18.35 14.27 18.88
N VAL A 34 17.67 13.13 19.00
CA VAL A 34 16.96 12.47 17.90
C VAL A 34 15.52 12.97 17.87
N ASP A 35 15.23 13.97 17.05
CA ASP A 35 13.85 14.42 16.82
C ASP A 35 13.12 13.41 15.92
N ARG A 36 12.32 12.53 16.54
CA ARG A 36 11.46 11.57 15.84
C ARG A 36 10.37 12.23 14.98
N CYS A 37 10.20 13.53 15.10
CA CYS A 37 9.24 14.34 14.35
C CYS A 37 9.92 15.33 13.40
N ALA A 38 11.24 15.19 13.16
CA ALA A 38 11.98 16.08 12.25
C ALA A 38 11.38 16.11 10.84
N ASP A 39 10.89 14.96 10.36
CA ASP A 39 10.32 14.80 9.02
C ASP A 39 8.84 15.23 8.92
N ILE A 40 8.20 15.55 10.05
CA ILE A 40 6.79 15.96 10.07
C ILE A 40 6.75 17.49 10.04
N PRO A 41 6.24 18.15 9.00
CA PRO A 41 6.23 19.61 8.92
C PRO A 41 5.44 20.23 10.09
N ALA A 42 5.85 21.42 10.51
CA ALA A 42 5.20 22.09 11.64
C ALA A 42 3.75 22.43 11.27
N GLY A 43 2.79 22.07 12.12
CA GLY A 43 1.36 22.25 11.84
C GLY A 43 0.71 21.12 11.04
N ALA A 44 1.39 19.99 10.80
CA ALA A 44 0.77 18.82 10.22
C ALA A 44 -0.34 18.28 11.13
N ILE A 45 -1.59 18.28 10.65
CA ILE A 45 -2.70 17.59 11.29
C ILE A 45 -2.57 16.10 10.92
N PRO A 46 -2.58 15.17 11.90
CA PRO A 46 -2.50 13.74 11.59
C PRO A 46 -3.69 13.34 10.73
N GLU A 47 -3.44 12.50 9.73
CA GLU A 47 -4.50 11.92 8.91
C GLU A 47 -5.53 11.20 9.81
N PRO A 48 -6.81 11.17 9.44
CA PRO A 48 -7.84 10.49 10.20
C PRO A 48 -7.49 9.00 10.37
N ALA A 49 -7.84 8.43 11.52
CA ALA A 49 -7.64 7.02 11.79
C ALA A 49 -8.26 6.17 10.66
N GLY A 50 -7.48 5.24 10.12
CA GLY A 50 -7.89 4.37 9.01
C GLY A 50 -7.55 4.88 7.61
N SER A 51 -7.01 6.10 7.44
CA SER A 51 -6.59 6.62 6.12
C SER A 51 -5.64 5.66 5.38
N LYS A 52 -4.63 5.12 6.09
CA LYS A 52 -3.66 4.19 5.51
C LYS A 52 -4.27 2.84 5.12
N VAL A 53 -5.23 2.34 5.90
CA VAL A 53 -5.96 1.10 5.57
C VAL A 53 -6.82 1.31 4.33
N CYS A 54 -7.54 2.43 4.26
CA CYS A 54 -8.35 2.80 3.10
C CYS A 54 -7.49 2.94 1.84
N ASN A 55 -6.32 3.61 1.93
CA ASN A 55 -5.39 3.74 0.83
C ASN A 55 -4.86 2.37 0.36
N TRP A 56 -4.52 1.48 1.29
CA TRP A 56 -4.08 0.12 0.95
C TRP A 56 -5.19 -0.67 0.25
N GLN A 57 -6.42 -0.66 0.77
CA GLN A 57 -7.56 -1.33 0.15
C GLN A 57 -7.83 -0.77 -1.26
N THR A 58 -7.77 0.55 -1.41
CA THR A 58 -7.95 1.22 -2.71
C THR A 58 -6.88 0.78 -3.70
N ALA A 59 -5.62 0.70 -3.27
CA ALA A 59 -4.53 0.22 -4.11
C ALA A 59 -4.73 -1.24 -4.53
N GLN A 60 -5.16 -2.12 -3.61
CA GLN A 60 -5.45 -3.53 -3.92
C GLN A 60 -6.58 -3.67 -4.94
N VAL A 61 -7.69 -2.94 -4.74
CA VAL A 61 -8.84 -2.97 -5.66
C VAL A 61 -8.44 -2.43 -7.04
N THR A 62 -7.69 -1.32 -7.08
CA THR A 62 -7.25 -0.72 -8.35
C THR A 62 -6.32 -1.67 -9.12
N GLY A 63 -5.40 -2.33 -8.42
CA GLY A 63 -4.55 -3.36 -9.02
C GLY A 63 -5.35 -4.54 -9.57
N ALA A 64 -6.28 -5.07 -8.77
CA ALA A 64 -7.14 -6.17 -9.19
C ALA A 64 -8.02 -5.82 -10.41
N VAL A 65 -8.44 -4.56 -10.54
CA VAL A 65 -9.18 -4.09 -11.73
C VAL A 65 -8.26 -4.06 -12.95
N ALA A 66 -7.03 -3.57 -12.83
CA ALA A 66 -6.05 -3.56 -13.92
C ALA A 66 -5.67 -4.98 -14.37
N ASP A 67 -5.70 -5.96 -13.47
CA ASP A 67 -5.37 -7.35 -13.80
C ASP A 67 -6.48 -8.08 -14.58
N GLN A 68 -7.69 -7.53 -14.67
CA GLN A 68 -8.81 -8.21 -15.32
C GLN A 68 -8.55 -8.43 -16.82
N THR A 69 -7.79 -7.54 -17.48
CA THR A 69 -7.42 -7.63 -18.90
C THR A 69 -6.06 -8.29 -19.14
N VAL A 70 -5.39 -8.77 -18.09
CA VAL A 70 -4.13 -9.52 -18.20
C VAL A 70 -4.42 -10.97 -18.59
N LEU A 71 -3.63 -11.48 -19.54
CA LEU A 71 -3.60 -12.86 -19.99
C LEU A 71 -2.23 -13.45 -19.61
N TYR A 72 -2.26 -14.39 -18.65
CA TYR A 72 -1.09 -15.09 -18.15
C TYR A 72 -0.73 -16.26 -19.05
N ASN A 73 0.48 -16.80 -18.88
CA ASN A 73 0.91 -17.99 -19.62
C ASN A 73 -0.05 -19.18 -19.48
N ALA A 74 -0.71 -19.31 -18.32
CA ALA A 74 -1.70 -20.37 -18.06
C ALA A 74 -3.05 -20.18 -18.78
N ASP A 75 -3.32 -18.98 -19.31
CA ASP A 75 -4.54 -18.70 -20.08
C ASP A 75 -4.47 -19.28 -21.50
N PHE A 76 -3.29 -19.73 -21.94
CA PHE A 76 -3.05 -20.37 -23.23
C PHE A 76 -2.87 -21.89 -23.06
N ILE A 77 -3.22 -22.65 -24.10
CA ILE A 77 -3.09 -24.10 -24.10
C ILE A 77 -1.63 -24.49 -24.37
N GLY A 78 -0.91 -24.90 -23.33
CA GLY A 78 0.49 -25.34 -23.44
C GLY A 78 1.41 -24.23 -23.96
N MET A 79 2.26 -24.56 -24.96
CA MET A 79 3.13 -23.59 -25.62
C MET A 79 2.55 -23.05 -26.95
N SER A 80 1.22 -22.97 -27.03
CA SER A 80 0.53 -22.47 -28.23
C SER A 80 0.04 -21.02 -28.05
N ALA A 81 -0.49 -20.48 -29.14
CA ALA A 81 -1.25 -19.23 -29.15
C ALA A 81 -2.76 -19.45 -28.95
N GLU A 82 -3.20 -20.68 -28.75
CA GLU A 82 -4.61 -21.01 -28.55
C GLU A 82 -5.05 -20.61 -27.15
N LEU A 83 -6.14 -19.83 -27.07
CA LEU A 83 -6.73 -19.40 -25.81
C LEU A 83 -7.49 -20.56 -25.16
N SER A 84 -7.32 -20.70 -23.85
CA SER A 84 -8.16 -21.61 -23.07
C SER A 84 -9.63 -21.16 -23.07
N PRO A 85 -10.58 -22.09 -22.84
CA PRO A 85 -11.99 -21.73 -22.72
C PRO A 85 -12.24 -20.68 -21.63
N GLY A 86 -11.60 -20.82 -20.46
CA GLY A 86 -11.74 -19.87 -19.35
C GLY A 86 -11.22 -18.47 -19.68
N ALA A 87 -10.12 -18.37 -20.43
CA ALA A 87 -9.59 -17.09 -20.91
C ALA A 87 -10.56 -16.44 -21.90
N THR A 88 -11.09 -17.23 -22.83
CA THR A 88 -12.06 -16.76 -23.83
C THR A 88 -13.34 -16.22 -23.17
N GLU A 89 -13.88 -16.94 -22.18
CA GLU A 89 -15.04 -16.48 -21.40
C GLU A 89 -14.74 -15.20 -20.63
N ARG A 90 -13.55 -15.09 -20.03
CA ARG A 90 -13.11 -13.87 -19.31
C ARG A 90 -13.02 -12.69 -20.27
N MET A 91 -12.42 -12.88 -21.44
CA MET A 91 -12.34 -11.84 -22.48
C MET A 91 -13.73 -11.43 -22.96
N ALA A 92 -14.66 -12.36 -23.15
CA ALA A 92 -16.04 -12.04 -23.53
C ALA A 92 -16.74 -11.18 -22.46
N ARG A 93 -16.57 -11.51 -21.17
CA ARG A 93 -17.09 -10.68 -20.07
C ARG A 93 -16.49 -9.28 -20.07
N ASN A 94 -15.17 -9.16 -20.29
CA ASN A 94 -14.48 -7.87 -20.36
C ASN A 94 -14.89 -7.04 -21.58
N ALA A 95 -15.19 -7.68 -22.70
CA ALA A 95 -15.75 -7.00 -23.87
C ALA A 95 -17.15 -6.48 -23.58
N ASN A 96 -18.02 -7.31 -22.99
CA ASN A 96 -19.39 -6.94 -22.65
C ASN A 96 -19.49 -5.85 -21.58
N SER A 97 -18.55 -5.81 -20.63
CA SER A 97 -18.48 -4.74 -19.62
C SER A 97 -17.89 -3.43 -20.16
N GLY A 98 -17.35 -3.43 -21.39
CA GLY A 98 -16.62 -2.31 -21.98
C GLY A 98 -15.17 -2.17 -21.49
N LEU A 99 -14.75 -3.03 -20.55
CA LEU A 99 -13.41 -2.95 -19.97
C LEU A 99 -12.32 -3.10 -21.03
N ALA A 100 -12.49 -4.03 -21.97
CA ALA A 100 -11.55 -4.29 -23.06
C ALA A 100 -11.40 -3.14 -24.08
N VAL A 101 -12.30 -2.13 -24.03
CA VAL A 101 -12.16 -0.89 -24.82
C VAL A 101 -11.43 0.19 -24.02
N THR A 102 -11.60 0.19 -22.70
CA THR A 102 -11.02 1.20 -21.80
C THR A 102 -9.61 0.86 -21.31
N GLN A 103 -9.23 -0.41 -21.36
CA GLN A 103 -7.96 -0.90 -20.86
C GLN A 103 -7.27 -1.77 -21.92
N PRO A 104 -5.94 -1.65 -22.06
CA PRO A 104 -5.18 -2.53 -22.93
C PRO A 104 -5.25 -3.96 -22.38
N SER A 105 -5.30 -4.94 -23.28
CA SER A 105 -5.10 -6.34 -22.91
C SER A 105 -3.61 -6.64 -22.89
N LEU A 106 -3.12 -7.12 -21.74
CA LEU A 106 -1.70 -7.40 -21.56
C LEU A 106 -1.46 -8.90 -21.63
N ILE A 107 -0.44 -9.31 -22.38
CA ILE A 107 -0.02 -10.71 -22.47
C ILE A 107 1.29 -10.86 -21.71
N GLU A 108 1.35 -11.83 -20.79
CA GLU A 108 2.57 -12.18 -20.09
C GLU A 108 3.63 -12.71 -21.09
N PRO A 109 4.87 -12.20 -21.08
CA PRO A 109 5.92 -12.68 -21.97
C PRO A 109 6.22 -14.18 -21.74
N SER A 110 6.22 -14.97 -22.81
CA SER A 110 6.59 -16.39 -22.76
C SER A 110 8.12 -16.60 -22.74
N GLY A 111 8.88 -15.58 -23.15
CA GLY A 111 10.31 -15.70 -23.43
C GLY A 111 10.63 -16.09 -24.87
N ASN A 112 9.62 -16.33 -25.71
CA ASN A 112 9.75 -16.53 -27.14
C ASN A 112 8.96 -15.46 -27.92
N HIS A 113 9.67 -14.56 -28.60
CA HIS A 113 9.07 -13.46 -29.35
C HIS A 113 8.11 -13.89 -30.47
N GLU A 114 8.38 -15.02 -31.14
CA GLU A 114 7.49 -15.51 -32.20
C GLU A 114 6.17 -16.02 -31.62
N LEU A 115 6.24 -16.73 -30.49
CA LEU A 115 5.05 -17.19 -29.77
C LEU A 115 4.26 -16.02 -29.20
N ASP A 116 4.93 -15.02 -28.64
CA ASP A 116 4.30 -13.81 -28.10
C ASP A 116 3.57 -13.04 -29.21
N ALA A 117 4.18 -12.89 -30.40
CA ALA A 117 3.52 -12.27 -31.55
C ALA A 117 2.30 -13.08 -32.03
N ALA A 118 2.39 -14.41 -32.06
CA ALA A 118 1.27 -15.28 -32.40
C ALA A 118 0.12 -15.14 -31.38
N ARG A 119 0.43 -15.05 -30.09
CA ARG A 119 -0.55 -14.81 -29.02
C ARG A 119 -1.22 -13.45 -29.15
N VAL A 120 -0.47 -12.40 -29.46
CA VAL A 120 -1.03 -11.07 -29.74
C VAL A 120 -2.06 -11.16 -30.86
N ASN A 121 -1.72 -11.80 -31.98
CA ASN A 121 -2.64 -11.96 -33.12
C ASN A 121 -3.90 -12.76 -32.76
N ALA A 122 -3.76 -13.83 -31.98
CA ALA A 122 -4.89 -14.63 -31.51
C ALA A 122 -5.84 -13.81 -30.61
N VAL A 123 -5.27 -13.04 -29.67
CA VAL A 123 -6.05 -12.17 -28.77
C VAL A 123 -6.74 -11.05 -29.53
N VAL A 124 -6.04 -10.40 -30.48
CA VAL A 124 -6.64 -9.37 -31.35
C VAL A 124 -7.79 -9.96 -32.16
N GLY A 125 -7.61 -11.12 -32.78
CA GLY A 125 -8.67 -11.81 -33.54
C GLY A 125 -9.87 -12.16 -32.66
N GLN A 126 -9.62 -12.61 -31.43
CA GLN A 126 -10.68 -12.94 -30.49
C GLN A 126 -11.45 -11.69 -30.03
N LEU A 127 -10.77 -10.59 -29.69
CA LEU A 127 -11.42 -9.33 -29.32
C LEU A 127 -12.23 -8.74 -30.49
N ALA A 128 -11.72 -8.86 -31.72
CA ALA A 128 -12.46 -8.48 -32.92
C ALA A 128 -13.73 -9.32 -33.10
N SER A 129 -13.69 -10.62 -32.78
CA SER A 129 -14.89 -11.48 -32.81
C SER A 129 -15.97 -11.04 -31.80
N PHE A 130 -15.59 -10.32 -30.74
CA PHE A 130 -16.51 -9.72 -29.78
C PHE A 130 -16.96 -8.29 -30.17
N GLY A 131 -16.58 -7.82 -31.36
CA GLY A 131 -16.97 -6.50 -31.88
C GLY A 131 -16.04 -5.34 -31.51
N ILE A 132 -14.87 -5.61 -30.93
CA ILE A 132 -13.87 -4.58 -30.63
C ILE A 132 -13.04 -4.33 -31.88
N THR A 133 -13.23 -3.18 -32.52
CA THR A 133 -12.63 -2.85 -33.83
C THR A 133 -11.18 -2.39 -33.77
N SER A 134 -10.70 -1.92 -32.62
CA SER A 134 -9.32 -1.44 -32.44
C SER A 134 -8.79 -1.83 -31.05
N PRO A 135 -8.62 -3.14 -30.77
CA PRO A 135 -8.11 -3.58 -29.50
C PRO A 135 -6.63 -3.18 -29.35
N VAL A 136 -6.27 -2.65 -28.19
CA VAL A 136 -4.87 -2.44 -27.80
C VAL A 136 -4.39 -3.68 -27.06
N VAL A 137 -3.46 -4.40 -27.66
CA VAL A 137 -2.89 -5.64 -27.09
C VAL A 137 -1.38 -5.51 -27.05
N GLU A 138 -0.79 -5.70 -25.87
CA GLU A 138 0.64 -5.51 -25.65
C GLU A 138 1.25 -6.68 -24.87
N VAL A 139 2.53 -6.97 -25.12
CA VAL A 139 3.29 -7.97 -24.36
C VAL A 139 4.08 -7.23 -23.29
N ALA A 140 3.72 -7.44 -22.03
CA ALA A 140 4.32 -6.71 -20.90
C ALA A 140 4.31 -7.57 -19.64
N THR A 141 5.26 -7.32 -18.74
CA THR A 141 5.28 -8.00 -17.43
C THR A 141 4.17 -7.43 -16.56
N PRO A 142 3.17 -8.23 -16.14
CA PRO A 142 2.09 -7.76 -15.27
C PRO A 142 2.62 -7.27 -13.92
N ALA A 143 2.06 -6.18 -13.41
CA ALA A 143 2.46 -5.63 -12.11
C ALA A 143 2.15 -6.59 -10.94
N ALA A 144 1.11 -7.42 -11.09
CA ALA A 144 0.63 -8.34 -10.06
C ALA A 144 1.48 -9.60 -9.86
N LEU A 145 2.36 -9.95 -10.80
CA LEU A 145 3.34 -11.03 -10.59
C LEU A 145 4.43 -10.66 -9.56
N GLY A 146 4.39 -9.43 -9.04
CA GLY A 146 5.41 -8.89 -8.15
C GLY A 146 6.71 -8.57 -8.88
N LEU A 147 7.71 -8.13 -8.11
CA LEU A 147 9.04 -7.88 -8.65
C LEU A 147 9.74 -9.22 -8.89
N ARG A 148 10.23 -9.45 -10.11
CA ARG A 148 11.11 -10.60 -10.40
C ARG A 148 12.38 -10.49 -9.54
N GLY A 149 12.95 -11.61 -9.09
CA GLY A 149 14.08 -11.64 -8.15
C GLY A 149 15.16 -10.55 -8.37
N PRO A 150 15.73 -10.40 -9.58
CA PRO A 150 16.74 -9.37 -9.86
C PRO A 150 16.25 -7.91 -9.78
N GLN A 151 14.94 -7.69 -9.95
CA GLN A 151 14.30 -6.38 -9.74
C GLN A 151 13.95 -6.17 -8.26
N ALA A 152 13.50 -7.23 -7.57
CA ALA A 152 13.24 -7.22 -6.14
C ALA A 152 14.50 -6.91 -5.33
N GLU A 153 15.64 -7.51 -5.69
CA GLU A 153 16.96 -7.23 -5.10
C GLU A 153 17.37 -5.77 -5.25
N ARG A 154 17.14 -5.18 -6.44
CA ARG A 154 17.41 -3.75 -6.70
C ARG A 154 16.53 -2.82 -5.87
N VAL A 155 15.27 -3.18 -5.67
CA VAL A 155 14.37 -2.40 -4.83
C VAL A 155 14.74 -2.57 -3.34
N ALA A 156 15.07 -3.79 -2.91
CA ALA A 156 15.51 -4.07 -1.54
C ALA A 156 16.81 -3.35 -1.18
N SER A 157 17.77 -3.25 -2.11
CA SER A 157 19.02 -2.51 -1.88
C SER A 157 18.78 -0.99 -1.79
N GLY A 158 17.78 -0.46 -2.49
CA GLY A 158 17.34 0.93 -2.35
C GLY A 158 16.75 1.25 -0.97
N PHE A 159 16.00 0.33 -0.38
CA PHE A 159 15.49 0.46 1.00
C PHE A 159 16.59 0.28 2.06
N GLY A 160 17.67 -0.43 1.75
CA GLY A 160 18.83 -0.58 2.64
C GLY A 160 19.78 0.63 2.66
N ALA A 161 19.79 1.45 1.60
CA ALA A 161 20.71 2.58 1.45
C ALA A 161 20.30 3.84 2.22
N ILE A 162 19.07 3.94 2.72
CA ILE A 162 18.67 4.95 3.72
C ILE A 162 18.93 4.41 5.13
N ARG A 163 20.12 3.89 5.37
CA ARG A 163 20.65 3.70 6.73
C ARG A 163 22.01 4.33 6.79
N ASN A 164 22.00 5.61 7.19
CA ASN A 164 23.18 6.32 7.62
C ASN A 164 23.99 5.41 8.55
N SER A 165 25.24 5.19 8.14
CA SER A 165 26.26 4.43 8.83
C SER A 165 26.39 4.87 10.28
N SER A 166 25.87 4.06 11.19
CA SER A 166 26.37 3.94 12.55
C SER A 166 26.22 2.50 13.00
N SER A 167 27.34 1.91 13.38
CA SER A 167 27.51 0.56 13.91
C SER A 167 26.52 0.28 15.06
N GLY A 168 25.76 -0.80 14.96
CA GLY A 168 24.94 -1.30 16.07
C GLY A 168 23.91 -2.33 15.66
N THR A 169 24.29 -3.60 15.81
CA THR A 169 23.47 -4.78 16.15
C THR A 169 22.12 -4.98 15.43
N GLU A 170 22.08 -6.06 14.65
CA GLU A 170 20.93 -6.85 14.21
C GLU A 170 19.57 -6.45 14.84
N ALA A 171 18.69 -5.85 14.04
CA ALA A 171 17.27 -5.77 14.33
C ALA A 171 16.52 -6.68 13.34
N PRO A 172 15.65 -7.59 13.81
CA PRO A 172 14.99 -8.56 12.97
C PRO A 172 13.97 -7.91 12.03
N ILE A 173 13.84 -8.56 10.88
CA ILE A 173 12.81 -8.35 9.86
C ILE A 173 11.43 -8.26 10.52
N SER A 174 10.66 -7.26 10.11
CA SER A 174 9.27 -6.99 10.48
C SER A 174 8.42 -8.26 10.56
N GLN A 175 7.98 -8.61 11.78
CA GLN A 175 6.82 -9.46 11.96
C GLN A 175 5.55 -8.70 11.53
N PRO A 176 4.63 -9.32 10.79
CA PRO A 176 3.29 -8.77 10.63
C PRO A 176 2.61 -8.79 12.01
N SER A 177 2.21 -7.62 12.51
CA SER A 177 1.35 -7.52 13.70
C SER A 177 -0.02 -8.07 13.35
N GLY A 178 -0.19 -9.39 13.50
CA GLY A 178 -1.48 -10.05 13.50
C GLY A 178 -2.27 -9.63 14.72
N LEU A 179 -3.49 -9.16 14.49
CA LEU A 179 -4.52 -8.96 15.50
C LEU A 179 -4.98 -10.36 15.97
N GLY A 180 -4.46 -10.85 17.11
CA GLY A 180 -4.84 -12.13 17.69
C GLY A 180 -4.55 -12.14 19.19
N GLY A 181 -5.61 -12.27 20.00
CA GLY A 181 -5.63 -11.93 21.42
C GLY A 181 -4.66 -12.72 22.32
N GLN A 182 -4.04 -11.98 23.25
CA GLN A 182 -3.38 -12.54 24.42
C GLN A 182 -4.44 -13.09 25.38
N SER A 183 -4.53 -14.41 25.46
CA SER A 183 -5.16 -15.09 26.60
C SER A 183 -4.05 -15.55 27.54
N PHE A 184 -4.02 -14.97 28.74
CA PHE A 184 -3.18 -15.41 29.85
C PHE A 184 -3.80 -16.66 30.49
N GLY A 185 -3.04 -17.75 30.60
CA GLY A 185 -3.53 -18.96 31.26
C GLY A 185 -2.49 -20.07 31.45
N SER A 186 -1.75 -19.97 32.56
CA SER A 186 -1.21 -21.04 33.43
C SER A 186 -0.85 -22.43 32.89
N GLN A 187 0.45 -22.75 33.04
CA GLN A 187 1.07 -23.99 33.56
C GLN A 187 0.59 -25.40 33.15
N VAL A 188 1.61 -26.29 33.17
CA VAL A 188 1.62 -27.77 33.18
C VAL A 188 1.55 -28.36 31.75
N GLY A 189 2.62 -28.91 31.17
CA GLY A 189 3.58 -29.87 31.72
C GLY A 189 3.22 -31.25 31.19
N GLY A 190 4.02 -31.80 30.27
CA GLY A 190 3.80 -33.16 29.75
C GLY A 190 4.80 -33.55 28.66
N ILE A 191 5.81 -34.32 29.05
CA ILE A 191 6.64 -35.13 28.17
C ILE A 191 6.02 -36.52 28.21
N PHE A 192 5.57 -37.03 27.05
CA PHE A 192 5.63 -38.39 26.50
C PHE A 192 4.71 -38.47 25.28
#